data_AF-A0A8J3H2F9-F1
#
_entry.id   AF-A0A8J3H2F9-F1
#
_cell.length_a   1.000
_cell.length_b   1.000
_cell.length_c   1.000
_cell.angle_alpha   90.00
_cell.angle_beta   90.00
_cell.angle_gamma   90.00
#
_symmetry.space_group_name_H-M   'P 1'
#
loop_
_entity.id
_entity.type
_entity.pdbx_description
1 polymer ?
#
loop_
_entity_poly.entity_id
_entity_poly.type
_entity_poly.pdbx_seq_one_letter_code
_entity_poly.pdbx_strand_id
1 'polypeptide(L)'
;MGYTPPPFHAAPASGMIPSMNRIILAIALLPLPAFAQQVSDAALAECQAQHQSYTEVMECLPLVETAHRMLAAISTEEVFAPAASNVLPWCKEHNELTANVWQCVHTAITDAGKLLEMVGDPSRINDPRFATIASPGATERLSSLIRTAMEEFGPGVGHYVIGTKHFE
;
A
#
# COMPACT_ATOMS: atom_id res chain seq x y z
N MET A 1 31.65 44.16 59.03
CA MET A 1 33.13 44.08 59.04
C MET A 1 33.45 42.72 58.44
N GLY A 2 33.68 42.59 57.13
CA GLY A 2 34.89 43.03 56.44
C GLY A 2 35.98 41.99 56.68
N TYR A 3 36.30 41.15 55.69
CA TYR A 3 37.64 40.64 55.37
C TYR A 3 37.56 39.56 54.28
N THR A 4 38.00 39.91 53.08
CA THR A 4 38.55 38.99 52.08
C THR A 4 40.02 38.74 52.38
N PRO A 5 40.49 37.48 52.22
CA PRO A 5 41.84 37.24 51.72
C PRO A 5 41.88 36.26 50.52
N PRO A 6 43.01 36.19 49.79
CA PRO A 6 42.99 36.09 48.32
C PRO A 6 43.82 34.88 47.80
N PRO A 7 44.51 34.92 46.62
CA PRO A 7 44.38 33.94 45.55
C PRO A 7 45.62 33.02 45.42
N PHE A 8 45.48 31.77 44.97
CA PHE A 8 46.65 31.04 44.45
C PHE A 8 46.30 30.14 43.27
N HIS A 9 46.90 30.50 42.13
CA HIS A 9 47.10 29.64 40.97
C HIS A 9 47.97 28.42 41.36
N ALA A 10 47.55 27.23 40.92
CA ALA A 10 48.46 26.14 40.61
C ALA A 10 47.84 25.28 39.51
N ALA A 11 48.52 25.22 38.37
CA ALA A 11 48.23 24.33 37.25
C ALA A 11 48.89 22.95 37.50
N PRO A 12 48.83 22.00 36.54
CA PRO A 12 48.13 20.73 36.65
C PRO A 12 49.04 19.56 37.05
N ALA A 13 48.46 18.55 37.70
CA ALA A 13 49.05 17.22 37.81
C ALA A 13 48.20 16.24 37.03
N SER A 14 48.72 15.82 35.87
CA SER A 14 48.19 14.74 35.04
C SER A 14 48.16 13.43 35.83
N GLY A 15 46.99 12.80 35.87
CA GLY A 15 46.79 11.49 36.49
C GLY A 15 45.58 10.78 35.90
N MET A 16 45.83 9.96 34.89
CA MET A 16 45.15 8.72 34.49
C MET A 16 43.64 8.52 34.79
N ILE A 17 42.91 8.60 33.68
CA ILE A 17 41.66 7.92 33.24
C ILE A 17 41.46 6.54 33.92
N PRO A 18 40.28 6.24 34.49
CA PRO A 18 39.27 5.56 33.67
C PRO A 18 37.81 5.96 33.94
N SER A 19 37.00 5.74 32.91
CA SER A 19 35.56 5.49 33.00
C SER A 19 34.63 6.70 33.16
N MET A 20 33.56 6.65 32.35
CA MET A 20 32.32 7.40 32.50
C MET A 20 32.50 8.91 32.31
N ASN A 21 32.23 9.49 31.15
CA ASN A 21 30.86 9.62 30.67
C ASN A 21 30.96 10.19 29.24
N ARG A 22 31.15 9.34 28.24
CA ARG A 22 30.82 9.76 26.87
C ARG A 22 29.30 9.81 26.82
N ILE A 23 28.74 10.99 27.11
CA ILE A 23 27.43 11.39 26.61
C ILE A 23 27.59 11.43 25.08
N ILE A 24 27.58 10.25 24.47
CA ILE A 24 27.17 10.10 23.09
C ILE A 24 25.72 10.55 23.15
N LEU A 25 25.49 11.78 22.72
CA LEU A 25 24.18 12.27 22.36
C LEU A 25 23.70 11.34 21.25
N ALA A 26 23.13 10.20 21.64
CA ALA A 26 22.33 9.39 20.76
C ALA A 26 21.18 10.31 20.38
N ILE A 27 21.31 10.96 19.22
CA ILE A 27 20.15 11.39 18.46
C ILE A 27 19.38 10.10 18.30
N ALA A 28 18.38 9.91 19.17
CA ALA A 28 17.40 8.89 18.98
C ALA A 28 16.84 9.19 17.59
N LEU A 29 17.24 8.35 16.63
CA LEU A 29 16.42 8.02 15.48
C LEU A 29 15.14 7.46 16.07
N LEU A 30 14.29 8.36 16.55
CA LEU A 30 12.89 8.07 16.75
C LEU A 30 12.43 7.63 15.36
N PRO A 31 11.95 6.39 15.20
CA PRO A 31 11.21 6.06 13.99
C PRO A 31 10.09 7.10 13.95
N LEU A 32 10.20 8.04 13.01
CA LEU A 32 9.10 8.94 12.71
C LEU A 32 7.89 8.03 12.51
N PRO A 33 6.76 8.27 13.20
CA PRO A 33 5.58 7.46 12.99
C PRO A 33 5.32 7.43 11.49
N ALA A 34 5.18 6.22 10.94
CA ALA A 34 4.81 6.00 9.56
C ALA A 34 3.73 7.02 9.20
N PHE A 35 4.05 7.89 8.25
CA PHE A 35 3.23 9.02 7.87
C PHE A 35 1.78 8.55 7.77
N ALA A 36 0.87 9.25 8.45
CA ALA A 36 -0.54 9.17 8.13
C ALA A 36 -0.65 9.54 6.64
N GLN A 37 -0.66 8.54 5.76
CA GLN A 37 -0.84 8.77 4.34
C GLN A 37 -2.22 9.39 4.19
N GLN A 38 -2.23 10.68 3.86
CA GLN A 38 -3.45 11.36 3.51
C GLN A 38 -4.10 10.60 2.36
N VAL A 39 -5.37 10.24 2.56
CA VAL A 39 -6.24 9.73 1.50
C VAL A 39 -6.28 10.73 0.35
N SER A 40 -6.38 10.22 -0.89
CA SER A 40 -6.45 11.09 -2.05
C SER A 40 -7.77 11.86 -2.09
N ASP A 41 -7.73 13.07 -2.67
CA ASP A 41 -8.94 13.88 -2.90
C ASP A 41 -9.95 13.14 -3.78
N ALA A 42 -9.47 12.29 -4.70
CA ALA A 42 -10.31 11.45 -5.55
C ALA A 42 -11.10 10.42 -4.72
N ALA A 43 -10.44 9.71 -3.81
CA ALA A 43 -11.10 8.74 -2.93
C ALA A 43 -12.10 9.42 -2.00
N LEU A 44 -11.74 10.59 -1.45
CA LEU A 44 -12.64 11.38 -0.61
C LEU A 44 -13.88 11.84 -1.38
N ALA A 45 -13.70 12.38 -2.60
CA ALA A 45 -14.79 12.85 -3.44
C ALA A 45 -15.75 11.70 -3.84
N GLU A 46 -15.21 10.54 -4.21
CA GLU A 46 -16.01 9.36 -4.56
C GLU A 46 -16.84 8.86 -3.35
N CYS A 47 -16.23 8.81 -2.16
CA CYS A 47 -16.94 8.39 -0.95
C CYS A 47 -18.00 9.41 -0.50
N GLN A 48 -17.73 10.71 -0.62
CA GLN A 48 -18.70 11.76 -0.30
C GLN A 48 -19.87 11.80 -1.29
N ALA A 49 -19.65 11.41 -2.55
CA ALA A 49 -20.72 11.35 -3.54
C ALA A 49 -21.73 10.23 -3.24
N GLN A 50 -21.31 9.16 -2.57
CA GLN A 50 -22.13 7.99 -2.28
C GLN A 50 -22.77 8.01 -0.88
N HIS A 51 -22.13 8.70 0.06
CA HIS A 51 -22.49 8.63 1.47
C HIS A 51 -22.74 10.02 2.07
N GLN A 52 -23.76 10.13 2.91
CA GLN A 52 -24.13 11.40 3.54
C GLN A 52 -23.53 11.56 4.94
N SER A 53 -23.21 10.46 5.62
CA SER A 53 -22.67 10.49 6.98
C SER A 53 -21.13 10.39 6.99
N TYR A 54 -20.48 11.11 7.91
CA TYR A 54 -19.02 11.05 8.05
C TYR A 54 -18.51 9.65 8.44
N THR A 55 -19.35 8.84 9.11
CA THR A 55 -19.05 7.46 9.49
C THR A 55 -18.97 6.55 8.28
N GLU A 56 -19.93 6.66 7.35
CA GLU A 56 -19.90 5.89 6.09
C GLU A 56 -18.75 6.35 5.19
N VAL A 57 -18.46 7.65 5.14
CA VAL A 57 -17.29 8.17 4.42
C VAL A 57 -16.00 7.60 5.00
N MET A 58 -15.86 7.54 6.33
CA MET A 58 -14.70 6.95 7.00
C MET A 58 -14.52 5.47 6.67
N GLU A 59 -15.61 4.71 6.55
CA GLU A 59 -15.57 3.28 6.16
C GLU A 59 -15.28 3.07 4.68
N CYS A 60 -15.77 3.95 3.81
CA CYS A 60 -15.57 3.91 2.36
C CYS A 60 -14.13 4.28 1.95
N LEU A 61 -13.53 5.28 2.61
CA LEU A 61 -12.23 5.83 2.25
C LEU A 61 -11.11 4.79 2.06
N PRO A 62 -10.85 3.85 3.01
CA PRO A 62 -9.77 2.88 2.85
C PRO A 62 -9.98 1.93 1.65
N LEU A 63 -11.25 1.60 1.35
CA LEU A 63 -11.62 0.75 0.22
C LEU A 63 -11.29 1.42 -1.11
N VAL A 64 -11.80 2.64 -1.31
CA VAL A 64 -11.67 3.38 -2.55
C VAL A 64 -10.22 3.82 -2.79
N GLU A 65 -9.52 4.27 -1.74
CA GLU A 65 -8.10 4.65 -1.83
C GLU A 65 -7.23 3.46 -2.26
N THR A 66 -7.45 2.28 -1.65
CA THR A 66 -6.75 1.05 -2.04
C THR A 66 -7.04 0.71 -3.49
N ALA A 67 -8.31 0.76 -3.89
CA ALA A 67 -8.73 0.43 -5.25
C ALA A 67 -8.09 1.36 -6.29
N HIS A 68 -8.07 2.67 -6.05
CA HIS A 68 -7.40 3.62 -6.94
C HIS A 68 -5.92 3.28 -7.12
N ARG A 69 -5.20 2.98 -6.03
CA ARG A 69 -3.78 2.64 -6.07
C ARG A 69 -3.52 1.34 -6.82
N MET A 70 -4.33 0.32 -6.55
CA MET A 70 -4.17 -0.98 -7.21
C MET A 70 -4.51 -0.90 -8.70
N LEU A 71 -5.54 -0.15 -9.07
CA LEU A 71 -5.88 0.09 -10.47
C LEU A 71 -4.79 0.92 -11.18
N ALA A 72 -4.20 1.90 -10.51
CA ALA A 72 -3.05 2.64 -11.04
C ALA A 72 -1.84 1.72 -11.22
N ALA A 73 -1.53 0.86 -10.25
CA ALA A 73 -0.43 -0.11 -10.33
C ALA A 73 -0.61 -1.11 -11.48
N ILE A 74 -1.81 -1.68 -11.64
CA ILE A 74 -2.11 -2.57 -12.78
C ILE A 74 -2.02 -1.84 -14.12
N SER A 75 -2.31 -0.54 -14.15
CA SER A 75 -2.22 0.27 -15.37
C SER A 75 -0.77 0.60 -15.78
N THR A 76 0.23 0.28 -14.96
CA THR A 76 1.64 0.50 -15.31
C THR A 76 2.12 -0.54 -16.33
N GLU A 77 2.94 -0.10 -17.29
CA GLU A 77 3.39 -0.92 -18.42
C GLU A 77 4.14 -2.19 -18.01
N GLU A 78 4.84 -2.13 -16.87
CA GLU A 78 5.75 -3.16 -16.41
C GLU A 78 5.04 -4.40 -15.87
N VAL A 79 3.77 -4.29 -15.45
CA VAL A 79 3.11 -5.37 -14.70
C VAL A 79 1.99 -6.03 -15.49
N PHE A 80 1.10 -5.23 -16.10
CA PHE A 80 -0.09 -5.74 -16.80
C PHE A 80 -0.54 -4.93 -18.02
N ALA A 81 0.23 -4.01 -18.63
CA ALA A 81 -0.30 -3.14 -19.71
C ALA A 81 -1.14 -3.82 -20.81
N PRO A 82 -0.72 -4.95 -21.41
CA PRO A 82 -1.54 -5.64 -22.42
C PRO A 82 -2.82 -6.29 -21.85
N ALA A 83 -2.77 -6.67 -20.58
CA ALA A 83 -3.89 -7.24 -19.80
C ALA A 83 -4.88 -6.14 -19.37
N ALA A 84 -4.34 -5.03 -18.88
CA ALA A 84 -5.09 -3.87 -18.43
C ALA A 84 -5.86 -3.22 -19.58
N SER A 85 -5.32 -3.21 -20.80
CA SER A 85 -5.96 -2.55 -21.95
C SER A 85 -7.31 -3.15 -22.37
N ASN A 86 -7.61 -4.39 -22.01
CA ASN A 86 -8.89 -5.03 -22.33
C ASN A 86 -9.79 -5.25 -21.11
N VAL A 87 -9.23 -5.68 -19.99
CA VAL A 87 -10.03 -6.01 -18.79
C VAL A 87 -10.44 -4.77 -18.02
N LEU A 88 -9.55 -3.79 -17.89
CA LEU A 88 -9.85 -2.59 -17.11
C LEU A 88 -10.98 -1.75 -17.74
N PRO A 89 -11.01 -1.47 -19.05
CA PRO A 89 -12.14 -0.77 -19.67
C PRO A 89 -13.46 -1.52 -19.48
N TRP A 90 -13.45 -2.84 -19.67
CA TRP A 90 -14.65 -3.67 -19.47
C TRP A 90 -15.15 -3.59 -18.02
N CYS A 91 -14.25 -3.69 -17.03
CA CYS A 91 -14.62 -3.55 -15.62
C CYS A 91 -15.14 -2.14 -15.28
N LYS A 92 -14.58 -1.08 -15.87
CA LYS A 92 -15.07 0.30 -15.71
C LYS A 92 -16.44 0.53 -16.32
N GLU A 93 -16.74 -0.11 -17.44
CA GLU A 93 -18.05 0.01 -18.10
C GLU A 93 -19.19 -0.60 -17.27
N HIS A 94 -18.90 -1.63 -16.48
CA HIS A 94 -19.91 -2.41 -15.75
C HIS A 94 -19.97 -2.10 -14.25
N ASN A 95 -19.12 -1.19 -13.74
CA ASN A 95 -19.04 -0.88 -12.32
C ASN A 95 -18.90 0.63 -12.11
N GLU A 96 -19.77 1.20 -11.29
CA GLU A 96 -19.76 2.63 -10.98
C GLU A 96 -18.69 3.00 -9.94
N LEU A 97 -18.39 2.09 -9.01
CA LEU A 97 -17.49 2.35 -7.90
C LEU A 97 -16.09 1.85 -8.20
N THR A 98 -15.06 2.65 -7.87
CA THR A 98 -13.66 2.27 -8.09
C THR A 98 -13.31 0.97 -7.36
N ALA A 99 -13.84 0.77 -6.14
CA ALA A 99 -13.67 -0.48 -5.40
C ALA A 99 -14.21 -1.71 -6.15
N ASN A 100 -15.36 -1.59 -6.82
CA ASN A 100 -15.95 -2.67 -7.61
C ASN A 100 -15.18 -2.90 -8.91
N VAL A 101 -14.66 -1.84 -9.55
CA VAL A 101 -13.75 -1.96 -10.69
C VAL A 101 -12.50 -2.76 -10.31
N TRP A 102 -11.89 -2.46 -9.17
CA TRP A 102 -10.75 -3.24 -8.65
C TRP A 102 -11.12 -4.71 -8.44
N GLN A 103 -12.22 -4.99 -7.75
CA GLN A 103 -12.68 -6.35 -7.49
C GLN A 103 -12.90 -7.13 -8.80
N CYS A 104 -13.50 -6.50 -9.79
CA CYS A 104 -13.71 -7.07 -11.13
C CYS A 104 -12.38 -7.47 -11.79
N VAL A 105 -11.39 -6.57 -11.79
CA VAL A 105 -10.06 -6.84 -12.38
C VAL A 105 -9.35 -7.97 -11.64
N HIS A 106 -9.34 -7.92 -10.30
CA HIS A 106 -8.74 -8.94 -9.44
C HIS A 106 -9.33 -10.33 -9.72
N THR A 107 -10.66 -10.41 -9.82
CA THR A 107 -11.39 -11.65 -10.08
C THR A 107 -11.09 -12.18 -11.48
N ALA A 108 -11.13 -11.31 -12.50
CA ALA A 108 -10.84 -11.69 -13.88
C ALA A 108 -9.44 -12.30 -14.03
N ILE A 109 -8.41 -11.69 -13.43
CA ILE A 109 -7.04 -12.20 -13.49
C ILE A 109 -6.92 -13.53 -12.73
N THR A 110 -7.50 -13.61 -11.53
CA THR A 110 -7.45 -14.82 -10.70
C THR A 110 -8.13 -16.00 -11.39
N ASP A 111 -9.32 -15.79 -11.93
CA ASP A 111 -10.10 -16.85 -12.58
C ASP A 111 -9.52 -17.23 -13.94
N ALA A 112 -8.90 -16.29 -14.66
CA ALA A 112 -8.15 -16.63 -15.86
C ALA A 112 -6.92 -17.50 -15.56
N GLY A 113 -6.21 -17.26 -14.46
CA GLY A 113 -5.14 -18.14 -13.99
C GLY A 113 -5.64 -19.56 -13.73
N LYS A 114 -6.70 -19.70 -12.93
CA LYS A 114 -7.34 -21.00 -12.65
C LYS A 114 -7.83 -21.69 -13.94
N LEU A 115 -8.46 -20.93 -14.84
CA LEU A 115 -8.95 -21.48 -16.10
C LEU A 115 -7.79 -21.95 -16.97
N LEU A 116 -6.68 -21.19 -17.05
CA LEU A 116 -5.47 -21.59 -17.76
C LEU A 116 -4.88 -22.90 -17.20
N GLU A 117 -4.82 -23.05 -15.88
CA GLU A 117 -4.40 -24.30 -15.24
C GLU A 117 -5.28 -25.50 -15.63
N MET A 118 -6.60 -25.29 -15.73
CA MET A 118 -7.54 -26.33 -16.14
C MET A 118 -7.45 -26.69 -17.63
N VAL A 119 -7.27 -25.71 -18.52
CA VAL A 119 -7.27 -25.94 -19.98
C VAL A 119 -5.89 -26.24 -20.56
N GLY A 120 -4.82 -25.84 -19.88
CA GLY A 120 -3.41 -26.05 -20.25
C GLY A 120 -2.90 -25.20 -21.42
N ASP A 121 -3.79 -24.69 -22.28
CA ASP A 121 -3.46 -23.88 -23.45
C ASP A 121 -4.45 -22.72 -23.59
N PRO A 122 -4.00 -21.45 -23.54
CA PRO A 122 -4.89 -20.30 -23.59
C PRO A 122 -5.61 -20.16 -24.94
N SER A 123 -5.07 -20.72 -26.03
CA SER A 123 -5.69 -20.67 -27.37
C SER A 123 -7.01 -21.46 -27.46
N ARG A 124 -7.30 -22.32 -26.48
CA ARG A 124 -8.55 -23.10 -26.40
C ARG A 124 -9.75 -22.27 -25.97
N ILE A 125 -9.53 -21.06 -25.46
CA ILE A 125 -10.58 -20.13 -25.04
C ILE A 125 -10.58 -18.95 -26.02
N ASN A 126 -11.63 -18.83 -26.82
CA ASN A 126 -11.78 -17.75 -27.80
C ASN A 126 -12.36 -16.47 -27.15
N ASP A 127 -11.67 -15.95 -26.14
CA ASP A 127 -11.98 -14.65 -25.53
C ASP A 127 -10.71 -13.77 -25.50
N PRO A 128 -10.69 -12.62 -26.20
CA PRO A 128 -9.52 -11.74 -26.23
C PRO A 128 -9.16 -11.14 -24.86
N ARG A 129 -10.12 -11.01 -23.95
CA ARG A 129 -9.88 -10.57 -22.56
C ARG A 129 -9.15 -11.67 -21.80
N PHE A 130 -9.54 -12.93 -21.99
CA PHE A 130 -8.85 -14.07 -21.41
C PHE A 130 -7.43 -14.19 -21.95
N ALA A 131 -7.23 -14.14 -23.27
CA ALA A 131 -5.91 -14.27 -23.88
C ALA A 131 -4.88 -13.23 -23.39
N THR A 132 -5.35 -12.06 -22.97
CA THR A 132 -4.48 -10.99 -22.48
C THR A 132 -4.10 -11.12 -21.02
N ILE A 133 -4.95 -11.70 -20.18
CA ILE A 133 -4.67 -11.91 -18.73
C ILE A 133 -4.20 -13.32 -18.39
N ALA A 134 -4.51 -14.31 -19.22
CA ALA A 134 -4.10 -15.71 -19.08
C ALA A 134 -2.65 -15.92 -19.54
N SER A 135 -1.73 -15.23 -18.88
CA SER A 135 -0.29 -15.40 -19.09
C SER A 135 0.33 -16.15 -17.92
N PRO A 136 1.36 -16.98 -18.14
CA PRO A 136 2.12 -17.58 -17.05
C PRO A 136 2.61 -16.51 -16.07
N GLY A 137 2.49 -16.76 -14.77
CA GLY A 137 2.94 -15.81 -13.76
C GLY A 137 2.03 -14.59 -13.54
N ALA A 138 0.87 -14.50 -14.19
CA ALA A 138 -0.07 -13.39 -13.99
C ALA A 138 -0.59 -13.34 -12.54
N THR A 139 -1.03 -14.47 -12.00
CA THR A 139 -1.57 -14.56 -10.64
C THR A 139 -0.49 -14.27 -9.58
N GLU A 140 0.75 -14.70 -9.81
CA GLU A 140 1.89 -14.43 -8.94
C GLU A 140 2.28 -12.94 -8.96
N ARG A 141 2.29 -12.31 -10.14
CA ARG A 141 2.50 -10.86 -10.26
C ARG A 141 1.43 -10.06 -9.53
N LEU A 142 0.16 -10.44 -9.70
CA LEU A 142 -0.96 -9.83 -8.99
C LEU A 142 -0.79 -9.98 -7.47
N SER A 143 -0.46 -11.19 -7.00
CA SER A 143 -0.23 -11.46 -5.58
C SER A 143 0.94 -10.64 -5.02
N SER A 144 2.02 -10.49 -5.78
CA SER A 144 3.15 -9.65 -5.36
C SER A 144 2.78 -8.17 -5.28
N LEU A 145 1.99 -7.66 -6.23
CA LEU A 145 1.48 -6.27 -6.17
C LEU A 145 0.64 -6.04 -4.91
N ILE A 146 -0.28 -6.97 -4.63
CA ILE A 146 -1.15 -6.91 -3.44
C ILE A 146 -0.29 -6.91 -2.17
N ARG A 147 0.70 -7.81 -2.09
CA ARG A 147 1.60 -7.88 -0.94
C ARG A 147 2.39 -6.58 -0.76
N THR A 148 2.95 -6.01 -1.82
CA THR A 148 3.64 -4.70 -1.77
C THR A 148 2.71 -3.61 -1.24
N ALA A 149 1.46 -3.57 -1.72
CA ALA A 149 0.47 -2.63 -1.19
C ALA A 149 0.15 -2.90 0.30
N MET A 150 0.06 -4.15 0.74
CA MET A 150 -0.17 -4.45 2.16
C MET A 150 1.03 -4.05 3.06
N GLU A 151 2.25 -4.19 2.56
CA GLU A 151 3.48 -3.81 3.26
C GLU A 151 3.64 -2.28 3.36
N GLU A 152 3.26 -1.54 2.33
CA GLU A 152 3.33 -0.08 2.31
C GLU A 152 2.23 0.61 3.14
N PHE A 153 1.03 0.00 3.24
CA PHE A 153 -0.17 0.67 3.76
C PHE A 153 -0.81 -0.01 5.00
N GLY A 154 -0.29 -1.16 5.43
CA GLY A 154 -0.71 -1.87 6.66
C GLY A 154 -1.77 -2.96 6.45
N PRO A 155 -2.08 -3.76 7.50
CA PRO A 155 -2.86 -4.99 7.40
C PRO A 155 -4.34 -4.80 7.02
N GLY A 156 -4.86 -3.57 7.09
CA GLY A 156 -6.24 -3.26 6.71
C GLY A 156 -6.56 -3.54 5.24
N VAL A 157 -5.57 -3.43 4.35
CA VAL A 157 -5.70 -3.66 2.90
C VAL A 157 -6.02 -5.12 2.58
N GLY A 158 -5.47 -6.08 3.34
CA GLY A 158 -5.64 -7.51 3.06
C GLY A 158 -7.09 -8.01 3.17
N HIS A 159 -7.88 -7.44 4.10
CA HIS A 159 -9.29 -7.77 4.25
C HIS A 159 -10.14 -7.27 3.07
N TYR A 160 -9.72 -6.18 2.44
CA TYR A 160 -10.45 -5.55 1.34
C TYR A 160 -10.07 -6.10 -0.04
N VAL A 161 -8.86 -6.66 -0.17
CA VAL A 161 -8.40 -7.25 -1.44
C VAL A 161 -8.85 -8.71 -1.62
N ILE A 162 -9.07 -9.45 -0.53
CA ILE A 162 -9.39 -10.89 -0.58
C ILE A 162 -10.91 -11.18 -0.59
N GLY A 163 -11.76 -10.14 -0.51
CA GLY A 163 -13.21 -10.34 -0.59
C GLY A 163 -13.73 -11.29 0.50
N THR A 164 -13.54 -10.93 1.77
CA THR A 164 -14.29 -11.59 2.87
C THR A 164 -15.42 -10.69 3.34
N LYS A 165 -16.36 -10.38 2.44
CA LYS A 165 -17.74 -10.13 2.86
C LYS A 165 -18.66 -10.92 1.94
N HIS A 166 -19.38 -11.86 2.56
CA HIS A 166 -20.55 -12.51 1.99
C HIS A 166 -21.44 -11.47 1.33
N PHE A 167 -21.56 -11.56 0.01
CA PHE A 167 -22.68 -10.99 -0.72
C PHE A 167 -23.84 -11.95 -0.46
N GLU A 168 -24.73 -11.59 0.47
CA GLU A 168 -26.10 -12.12 0.56
C GLU A 168 -27.05 -11.20 -0.21
#